data_AF-A0A5N6PK28-F1
#
_entry.id   AF-A0A5N6PK28-F1
#
_cell.length_a   1.000
_cell.length_b   1.000
_cell.length_c   1.000
_cell.angle_alpha   90.00
_cell.angle_beta   90.00
_cell.angle_gamma   90.00
#
_symmetry.space_group_name_H-M   'P 1'
#
loop_
_entity.id
_entity.type
_entity.pdbx_description
1 polymer ?
#
loop_
_entity_poly.entity_id
_entity_poly.type
_entity_poly.pdbx_seq_one_letter_code
_entity_poly.pdbx_strand_id
1 'polypeptide(L)'
;MRQWDNYVLLIVTSPYGNILHHKENVTHGQFAFTSSESGQYLACFWSDHPGEGDALSVNIDWKIGVAAKDWESVARKEKIEGVELELRKLEGAVEAIHDNLLYLKTR
;
A
#
# COMPACT_ATOMS: atom_id res chain seq x y z
N MET A 1 35.01 10.48 7.07
CA MET A 1 33.58 10.32 7.42
C MET A 1 32.85 9.98 6.13
N ARG A 2 32.51 8.70 5.89
CA ARG A 2 31.65 8.32 4.76
C ARG A 2 30.22 8.29 5.31
N GLN A 3 29.37 9.15 4.76
CA GLN A 3 27.94 9.06 4.95
C GLN A 3 27.48 7.82 4.19
N TRP A 4 26.98 6.81 4.89
CA TRP A 4 26.39 5.65 4.25
C TRP A 4 24.98 6.04 3.82
N ASP A 5 24.69 5.92 2.54
CA ASP A 5 23.35 6.14 2.06
C ASP A 5 22.47 4.93 2.44
N ASN A 6 21.38 5.18 3.17
CA ASN A 6 20.43 4.16 3.64
C ASN A 6 19.46 3.75 2.53
N TYR A 7 19.97 3.03 1.54
CA TYR A 7 19.17 2.48 0.45
C TYR A 7 18.60 1.11 0.82
N VAL A 8 17.34 0.87 0.44
CA VAL A 8 16.69 -0.44 0.54
C VAL A 8 16.21 -0.93 -0.82
N LEU A 9 16.26 -2.24 -1.02
CA LEU A 9 15.57 -2.97 -2.08
C LEU A 9 14.17 -3.32 -1.58
N LEU A 10 13.14 -3.00 -2.36
CA LEU A 10 11.75 -3.40 -2.14
C LEU A 10 11.30 -4.37 -3.23
N ILE A 11 10.74 -5.51 -2.82
CA ILE A 11 10.06 -6.45 -3.72
C ILE A 11 8.72 -6.81 -3.11
N VAL A 12 7.67 -6.77 -3.92
CA VAL A 12 6.34 -7.26 -3.57
C VAL A 12 6.02 -8.50 -4.39
N THR A 13 5.61 -9.59 -3.75
CA THR A 13 5.24 -10.85 -4.40
C THR A 13 3.79 -11.26 -4.14
N SER A 14 3.18 -11.89 -5.15
CA SER A 14 1.84 -12.47 -5.08
C SER A 14 1.84 -13.82 -4.34
N PRO A 15 0.66 -14.35 -3.97
CA PRO A 15 0.53 -15.65 -3.31
C PRO A 15 1.17 -16.82 -4.08
N TYR A 16 1.29 -16.71 -5.40
CA TYR A 16 1.92 -17.73 -6.26
C TYR A 16 3.37 -17.41 -6.63
N GLY A 17 3.98 -16.40 -6.01
CA GLY A 17 5.38 -16.04 -6.20
C GLY A 17 5.66 -15.08 -7.36
N ASN A 18 4.63 -14.52 -8.01
CA ASN A 18 4.82 -13.51 -9.05
C ASN A 18 5.34 -12.20 -8.44
N ILE A 19 6.35 -11.59 -9.05
CA ILE A 19 6.85 -10.27 -8.64
C ILE A 19 5.88 -9.20 -9.17
N LEU A 20 5.23 -8.49 -8.26
CA LEU A 20 4.27 -7.41 -8.57
C LEU A 20 4.93 -6.04 -8.56
N HIS A 21 5.98 -5.89 -7.75
CA HIS A 21 6.75 -4.68 -7.66
C HIS A 21 8.20 -5.01 -7.35
N HIS A 22 9.13 -4.29 -7.98
CA HIS A 22 10.56 -4.41 -7.73
C HIS A 22 11.18 -3.01 -7.85
N LYS A 23 11.83 -2.56 -6.79
CA LYS A 23 12.49 -1.26 -6.76
C LYS A 23 13.77 -1.30 -5.95
N GLU A 24 14.87 -0.94 -6.59
CA GLU A 24 16.19 -0.79 -5.99
C GLU A 24 16.43 0.65 -5.52
N ASN A 25 17.38 0.82 -4.60
CA ASN A 25 17.87 2.10 -4.10
C ASN A 25 16.76 3.04 -3.57
N VAL A 26 15.79 2.48 -2.85
CA VAL A 26 14.68 3.24 -2.26
C VAL A 26 15.13 3.90 -0.96
N THR A 27 14.89 5.21 -0.83
CA THR A 27 14.97 5.94 0.44
C THR A 27 13.60 6.43 0.91
N HIS A 28 12.69 6.67 -0.03
CA HIS A 28 11.30 7.03 0.18
C HIS A 28 10.49 6.69 -1.08
N GLY A 29 9.18 6.46 -0.93
CA GLY A 29 8.31 6.25 -2.07
C GLY A 29 6.92 5.75 -1.67
N GLN A 30 6.03 5.76 -2.65
CA GLN A 30 4.70 5.14 -2.56
C GLN A 30 4.52 4.21 -3.76
N PHE A 31 3.91 3.06 -3.53
CA PHE A 31 3.57 2.10 -4.55
C PHE A 31 2.16 1.57 -4.30
N ALA A 32 1.49 1.14 -5.36
CA ALA A 32 0.17 0.55 -5.31
C ALA A 32 0.08 -0.57 -6.34
N PHE A 33 -0.69 -1.60 -6.00
CA PHE A 33 -1.03 -2.69 -6.90
C PHE A 33 -2.45 -3.16 -6.57
N THR A 34 -3.10 -3.81 -7.53
CA THR A 34 -4.40 -4.46 -7.31
C THR A 34 -4.16 -5.95 -7.12
N SER A 35 -4.71 -6.53 -6.05
CA SER A 35 -4.68 -7.98 -5.85
C SER A 35 -5.64 -8.66 -6.83
N SER A 36 -5.10 -9.46 -7.75
CA SER A 36 -5.87 -10.30 -8.68
C SER A 36 -6.16 -11.70 -8.13
N GLU A 37 -5.50 -12.10 -7.06
CA GLU A 37 -5.47 -13.46 -6.53
C GLU A 37 -5.82 -13.43 -5.03
N SER A 38 -6.56 -14.42 -4.56
CA SER A 38 -6.78 -14.57 -3.12
C SER A 38 -5.57 -15.22 -2.48
N GLY A 39 -5.05 -14.62 -1.41
CA GLY A 39 -3.96 -15.20 -0.63
C GLY A 39 -3.06 -14.14 0.01
N GLN A 40 -1.90 -14.58 0.49
CA GLN A 40 -0.92 -13.73 1.14
C GLN A 40 -0.01 -13.06 0.12
N TYR A 41 0.07 -11.74 0.18
CA TYR A 41 1.04 -10.93 -0.54
C TYR A 41 2.19 -10.58 0.42
N LEU A 42 3.43 -10.59 -0.06
CA LEU A 42 4.61 -10.28 0.74
C LEU A 42 5.27 -9.02 0.22
N ALA A 43 5.55 -8.05 1.10
CA ALA A 43 6.40 -6.91 0.82
C ALA A 43 7.68 -7.05 1.64
N CYS A 44 8.80 -7.21 0.95
CA CYS A 44 10.09 -7.48 1.56
C CYS A 44 11.04 -6.30 1.32
N PHE A 45 11.79 -5.94 2.37
CA PHE A 45 12.76 -4.85 2.36
C PHE A 45 14.14 -5.44 2.68
N TRP A 46 15.10 -5.28 1.78
CA TRP A 46 16.48 -5.74 1.97
C TRP A 46 17.45 -4.56 1.99
N SER A 47 18.52 -4.69 2.77
CA SER A 47 19.65 -3.76 2.75
C SER A 47 20.94 -4.57 2.71
N ASP A 48 21.84 -4.22 1.80
CA ASP A 48 23.10 -4.92 1.61
C ASP A 48 24.13 -4.57 2.68
N HIS A 49 23.89 -3.52 3.47
CA HIS A 49 24.81 -3.00 4.49
C HIS A 49 24.03 -2.70 5.78
N PRO A 50 23.68 -3.70 6.60
CA PRO A 50 23.41 -3.43 8.00
C PRO A 50 24.73 -2.94 8.59
N GLY A 51 24.91 -1.61 8.71
CA GLY A 51 26.13 -1.03 9.25
C GLY A 51 26.49 -1.74 10.56
N GLU A 52 27.78 -2.00 10.80
CA GLU A 52 28.25 -2.57 12.07
C GLU A 52 27.73 -1.73 13.25
N GLY A 53 26.58 -2.12 13.81
CA GLY A 53 25.92 -1.44 14.93
C GLY A 53 24.74 -0.52 14.60
N ASP A 54 24.39 -0.27 13.34
CA ASP A 54 23.25 0.60 12.98
C ASP A 54 22.05 -0.22 12.48
N ALA A 55 20.93 -0.13 13.20
CA ALA A 55 19.68 -0.78 12.83
C ALA A 55 19.00 -0.03 11.68
N LEU A 56 18.70 -0.73 10.59
CA LEU A 56 17.86 -0.20 9.52
C LEU A 56 16.45 0.08 10.07
N SER A 57 16.03 1.34 10.02
CA SER A 57 14.68 1.76 10.36
C SER A 57 13.87 2.03 9.10
N VAL A 58 12.75 1.33 8.94
CA VAL A 58 11.82 1.51 7.81
C VAL A 58 10.47 1.93 8.38
N ASN A 59 9.97 3.09 7.94
CA ASN A 59 8.62 3.53 8.26
C ASN A 59 7.66 3.14 7.13
N ILE A 60 6.53 2.52 7.47
CA ILE A 60 5.58 1.97 6.49
C ILE A 60 4.18 2.46 6.85
N ASP A 61 3.54 3.19 5.93
CA ASP A 61 2.09 3.42 5.92
C ASP A 61 1.47 2.44 4.92
N TRP A 62 0.64 1.52 5.41
CA TRP A 62 0.02 0.46 4.60
C TRP A 62 -1.49 0.64 4.56
N LYS A 63 -2.06 0.67 3.34
CA LYS A 63 -3.49 0.81 3.09
C LYS A 63 -3.98 -0.33 2.21
N ILE A 64 -5.17 -0.83 2.51
CA ILE A 64 -5.84 -1.89 1.74
C ILE A 64 -7.29 -1.54 1.46
N GLY A 65 -7.85 -2.14 0.42
CA GLY A 65 -9.26 -1.99 0.05
C GLY A 65 -9.64 -0.53 -0.16
N VAL A 66 -10.80 -0.14 0.40
CA VAL A 66 -11.34 1.22 0.27
C VAL A 66 -10.40 2.31 0.81
N ALA A 67 -9.57 2.01 1.81
CA ALA A 67 -8.61 2.96 2.36
C ALA A 67 -7.46 3.27 1.39
N ALA A 68 -7.16 2.37 0.44
CA ALA A 68 -6.14 2.55 -0.58
C ALA A 68 -6.65 3.30 -1.83
N LYS A 69 -7.96 3.62 -1.91
CA LYS A 69 -8.55 4.34 -3.03
C LYS A 69 -7.97 5.76 -3.11
N ASP A 70 -7.74 6.23 -4.34
CA ASP A 70 -7.29 7.59 -4.61
C ASP A 70 -8.44 8.59 -4.47
N TRP A 71 -8.72 8.94 -3.22
CA TRP A 71 -9.76 9.90 -2.85
C TRP A 71 -9.46 11.31 -3.36
N GLU A 72 -8.20 11.67 -3.56
CA GLU A 72 -7.81 12.97 -4.11
C GLU A 72 -8.23 13.07 -5.59
N SER A 73 -8.01 12.01 -6.37
CA SER A 73 -8.49 11.96 -7.75
C SER A 73 -10.01 11.97 -7.85
N VAL A 74 -10.72 11.30 -6.94
CA VAL A 74 -12.20 11.38 -6.86
C VAL A 74 -12.63 12.82 -6.55
N ALA A 75 -12.04 13.45 -5.53
CA ALA A 75 -12.33 14.81 -5.13
C ALA A 75 -12.18 15.80 -6.29
N ARG A 76 -11.04 15.72 -6.99
CA ARG A 76 -10.74 16.58 -8.15
C ARG A 76 -11.71 16.36 -9.32
N LYS A 77 -12.06 15.11 -9.61
CA LYS A 77 -12.96 14.77 -10.72
C LYS A 77 -14.39 15.25 -10.46
N GLU A 78 -14.87 15.06 -9.25
CA GLU A 78 -16.25 15.39 -8.86
C GLU A 78 -16.40 16.81 -8.30
N LYS A 79 -15.28 17.52 -8.09
CA LYS A 79 -15.22 18.87 -7.53
C LYS A 79 -15.84 18.96 -6.13
N ILE A 80 -15.60 17.94 -5.32
CA ILE A 80 -16.07 17.85 -3.93
C ILE A 80 -14.92 18.16 -2.96
N GLU A 81 -15.22 18.82 -1.84
CA GLU A 81 -14.22 19.22 -0.85
C GLU A 81 -14.76 19.23 0.59
N GLY A 82 -13.86 19.39 1.57
CA GLY A 82 -14.22 19.51 2.99
C GLY A 82 -15.08 18.34 3.48
N VAL A 83 -16.24 18.68 4.07
CA VAL A 83 -17.16 17.69 4.66
C VAL A 83 -17.76 16.76 3.60
N GLU A 84 -17.97 17.24 2.37
CA GLU A 84 -18.53 16.41 1.29
C GLU A 84 -17.58 15.26 0.91
N LEU A 85 -16.28 15.54 0.86
CA LEU A 85 -15.27 14.51 0.62
C LEU A 85 -15.25 13.47 1.75
N GLU A 86 -15.37 13.90 3.00
CA GLU A 86 -15.40 12.99 4.14
C GLU A 86 -16.66 12.11 4.13
N LEU A 87 -17.82 12.67 3.76
CA LEU A 87 -19.04 11.88 3.55
C LEU A 87 -18.87 10.86 2.42
N ARG A 88 -18.21 11.22 1.33
CA ARG A 88 -17.95 10.28 0.23
C ARG A 88 -17.00 9.14 0.62
N LYS A 89 -16.00 9.42 1.46
CA LYS A 89 -15.13 8.38 2.01
C LYS A 89 -15.91 7.42 2.90
N LEU A 90 -16.81 7.93 3.74
CA LEU A 90 -17.69 7.13 4.59
C LEU A 90 -18.64 6.27 3.76
N GLU A 91 -19.25 6.83 2.72
CA GLU A 91 -20.11 6.10 1.78
C GLU A 91 -19.35 4.92 1.14
N GLY A 92 -18.14 5.16 0.61
CA GLY A 92 -17.33 4.08 0.04
C GLY A 92 -16.93 3.02 1.07
N ALA A 93 -16.73 3.39 2.34
CA ALA A 93 -16.46 2.43 3.40
C ALA A 93 -17.69 1.55 3.69
N VAL A 94 -18.88 2.14 3.71
CA VAL A 94 -20.15 1.41 3.87
C VAL A 94 -20.38 0.46 2.70
N GLU A 95 -20.15 0.90 1.45
CA GLU A 95 -20.24 0.04 0.25
C GLU A 95 -19.30 -1.16 0.34
N ALA A 96 -18.04 -0.93 0.70
CA ALA A 96 -17.05 -2.01 0.82
C ALA A 96 -17.44 -3.05 1.90
N ILE A 97 -18.00 -2.60 3.03
CA ILE A 97 -18.54 -3.50 4.07
C ILE A 97 -19.75 -4.26 3.53
N HIS A 98 -20.67 -3.58 2.85
CA HIS A 98 -21.88 -4.19 2.30
C HIS A 98 -21.54 -5.29 1.30
N ASP A 99 -20.63 -5.02 0.36
CA ASP A 99 -20.17 -5.98 -0.63
C ASP A 99 -19.51 -7.20 0.02
N ASN A 100 -18.71 -6.98 1.07
CA ASN A 100 -18.11 -8.07 1.83
C ASN A 100 -19.18 -8.95 2.50
N LEU A 101 -20.20 -8.36 3.10
CA LEU A 101 -21.31 -9.10 3.71
C LEU A 101 -22.08 -9.93 2.66
N LEU A 102 -22.32 -9.38 1.47
CA LEU A 102 -22.95 -10.10 0.36
C LEU A 102 -22.08 -11.27 -0.12
N TYR A 103 -20.77 -11.06 -0.24
CA TYR A 103 -19.83 -12.11 -0.55
C TYR A 103 -19.89 -13.25 0.47
N LEU A 104 -19.88 -12.93 1.77
CA LEU A 104 -19.96 -13.92 2.85
C LEU A 104 -21.29 -14.68 2.86
N LYS A 105 -22.40 -14.03 2.50
CA LYS A 105 -23.72 -14.68 2.43
C LYS A 105 -23.84 -15.69 1.29
N THR A 106 -23.13 -15.45 0.18
CA THR A 106 -23.23 -16.28 -1.04
C THR A 106 -22.28 -17.49 -0.98
N ARG A 107 -21.44 -17.56 0.05
CA ARG A 107 -20.47 -18.62 0.30
C ARG A 107 -21.00 -19.64 1.30
#